data_AF-A0A918YEU8-F1
#
_entry.id   AF-A0A918YEU8-F1
#
_cell.length_a   1.000
_cell.length_b   1.000
_cell.length_c   1.000
_cell.angle_alpha   90.00
_cell.angle_beta   90.00
_cell.angle_gamma   90.00
#
_symmetry.space_group_name_H-M   'P 1'
#
loop_
_entity.id
_entity.type
_entity.pdbx_description
1 polymer ?
#
loop_
_entity_poly.entity_id
_entity_poly.type
_entity_poly.pdbx_seq_one_letter_code
_entity_poly.pdbx_strand_id
1 'polypeptide(L)'
;MLRALPADERAVLLAHEHSHLAHRHHHYNALGEMACALNPVLRGLREEHGFALERWADEDAAHTVASRPLAARSLARAALAGTGRGPATALAYLRHQATARLRALQGARPESRRSAVLLAALMVTVTALALADATSALGRFLEVLHP
;
A
#
# COMPACT_ATOMS: atom_id res chain seq x y z
N MET A 1 -8.65 -17.24 12.16
CA MET A 1 -9.20 -16.64 10.93
C MET A 1 -9.56 -17.70 9.90
N LEU A 2 -8.59 -18.44 9.33
CA LEU A 2 -8.87 -19.47 8.29
C LEU A 2 -9.98 -20.48 8.65
N ARG A 3 -10.01 -21.00 9.89
CA ARG A 3 -11.07 -21.94 10.33
C ARG A 3 -12.46 -21.31 10.50
N ALA A 4 -12.54 -19.98 10.55
CA ALA A 4 -13.79 -19.23 10.71
C ALA A 4 -14.44 -18.88 9.35
N LEU A 5 -13.76 -19.16 8.24
CA LEU A 5 -14.23 -18.85 6.89
C LEU A 5 -14.75 -20.11 6.18
N PRO A 6 -15.90 -20.04 5.50
CA PRO A 6 -16.34 -21.10 4.59
C PRO A 6 -15.36 -21.27 3.41
N ALA A 7 -15.53 -22.32 2.62
CA ALA A 7 -14.56 -22.70 1.58
C ALA A 7 -14.33 -21.62 0.52
N ASP A 8 -15.40 -20.99 0.05
CA ASP A 8 -15.38 -19.88 -0.92
C ASP A 8 -14.67 -18.64 -0.35
N GLU A 9 -14.94 -18.26 0.90
CA GLU A 9 -14.28 -17.12 1.52
C GLU A 9 -12.82 -17.40 1.90
N ARG A 10 -12.46 -18.65 2.20
CA ARG A 10 -11.05 -19.05 2.35
C ARG A 10 -10.30 -18.91 1.03
N ALA A 11 -10.92 -19.22 -0.10
CA ALA A 11 -10.30 -19.02 -1.41
C ALA A 11 -10.01 -17.54 -1.67
N VAL A 12 -10.92 -16.63 -1.29
CA VAL A 12 -10.64 -15.17 -1.32
C VAL A 12 -9.42 -14.83 -0.48
N LEU A 13 -9.39 -15.29 0.78
CA LEU A 13 -8.29 -14.96 1.68
C LEU A 13 -6.95 -15.45 1.12
N LEU A 14 -6.90 -16.67 0.59
CA LEU A 14 -5.68 -17.20 -0.03
C LEU A 14 -5.28 -16.41 -1.29
N ALA A 15 -6.24 -15.97 -2.11
CA ALA A 15 -5.96 -15.12 -3.26
C ALA A 15 -5.42 -13.74 -2.84
N HIS A 16 -5.90 -13.19 -1.73
CA HIS A 16 -5.40 -11.96 -1.13
C HIS A 16 -3.95 -12.11 -0.66
N GLU A 17 -3.64 -13.14 0.14
CA GLU A 17 -2.26 -13.43 0.59
C GLU A 17 -1.33 -13.70 -0.60
N HIS A 18 -1.83 -14.39 -1.64
CA HIS A 18 -1.07 -14.61 -2.87
C HIS A 18 -0.75 -13.31 -3.59
N SER A 19 -1.68 -12.34 -3.65
CA SER A 19 -1.41 -11.02 -4.25
C SER A 19 -0.28 -10.29 -3.54
N HIS A 20 -0.21 -10.33 -2.20
CA HIS A 20 0.90 -9.74 -1.46
C HIS A 20 2.27 -10.32 -1.87
N LEU A 21 2.33 -11.62 -2.13
CA LEU A 21 3.55 -12.30 -2.54
C LEU A 21 3.88 -12.02 -4.01
N ALA A 22 2.88 -12.16 -4.90
CA ALA A 22 3.03 -11.93 -6.34
C ALA A 22 3.51 -10.51 -6.64
N HIS A 23 2.96 -9.51 -5.94
CA HIS A 23 3.31 -8.11 -6.10
C HIS A 23 4.37 -7.64 -5.10
N ARG A 24 4.89 -8.52 -4.24
CA ARG A 24 5.96 -8.20 -3.26
C ARG A 24 5.63 -6.98 -2.39
N HIS A 25 4.40 -6.89 -1.88
CA HIS A 25 3.92 -5.76 -1.05
C HIS A 25 4.83 -5.45 0.16
N HIS A 26 5.55 -6.45 0.68
CA HIS A 26 6.55 -6.27 1.74
C HIS A 26 7.68 -5.31 1.36
N HIS A 27 8.15 -5.30 0.10
CA HIS A 27 9.15 -4.35 -0.37
C HIS A 27 8.60 -2.92 -0.39
N TYR A 28 7.36 -2.72 -0.84
CA TYR A 28 6.72 -1.41 -0.84
C TYR A 28 6.58 -0.86 0.58
N ASN A 29 6.11 -1.68 1.53
CA ASN A 29 6.07 -1.31 2.94
C ASN A 29 7.45 -0.88 3.47
N ALA A 30 8.50 -1.67 3.23
CA ALA A 30 9.86 -1.33 3.65
C ALA A 30 10.35 0.00 3.06
N LEU A 31 10.07 0.26 1.77
CA LEU A 31 10.39 1.53 1.12
C LEU A 31 9.62 2.71 1.73
N GLY A 32 8.33 2.51 2.05
CA GLY A 32 7.52 3.52 2.72
C GLY A 32 8.03 3.86 4.12
N GLU A 33 8.47 2.84 4.88
CA GLU A 33 9.08 3.04 6.19
C GLU A 33 10.41 3.77 6.10
N MET A 34 11.26 3.39 5.14
CA MET A 34 12.52 4.09 4.85
C MET A 34 12.25 5.55 4.49
N ALA A 35 11.29 5.83 3.62
CA ALA A 35 10.92 7.19 3.24
C ALA A 35 10.45 8.01 4.46
N CYS A 36 9.64 7.44 5.35
CA CYS A 36 9.23 8.09 6.59
C CYS A 36 10.38 8.32 7.58
N ALA A 37 11.42 7.48 7.54
CA ALA A 37 12.62 7.64 8.36
C ALA A 37 13.52 8.76 7.82
N LEU A 38 13.67 8.85 6.50
CA LEU A 38 14.43 9.89 5.81
C LEU A 38 13.73 11.26 5.86
N ASN A 39 12.40 11.28 5.77
CA ASN A 39 11.61 12.50 5.80
C ASN A 39 10.36 12.33 6.71
N PRO A 40 10.40 12.85 7.95
CA PRO A 40 9.28 12.75 8.90
C PRO A 40 7.96 13.34 8.41
N VAL A 41 7.98 14.29 7.46
CA VAL A 41 6.75 14.87 6.87
C VAL A 41 5.92 13.79 6.16
N LEU A 42 6.56 12.74 5.64
CA LEU A 42 5.89 11.65 4.94
C LEU A 42 5.13 10.70 5.87
N ARG A 43 5.29 10.81 7.19
CA ARG A 43 4.59 9.95 8.16
C ARG A 43 3.07 10.05 8.05
N GLY A 44 2.54 11.22 7.66
CA GLY A 44 1.11 11.41 7.43
C GLY A 44 0.54 10.56 6.29
N LEU A 45 1.40 10.05 5.39
CA LEU A 45 0.99 9.21 4.26
C LEU A 45 1.04 7.71 4.56
N ARG A 46 1.49 7.31 5.76
CA ARG A 46 1.69 5.90 6.11
C ARG A 46 0.39 5.11 6.04
N GLU A 47 -0.70 5.67 6.56
CA GLU A 47 -2.00 4.99 6.57
C GLU A 47 -2.57 4.84 5.17
N GLU A 48 -2.49 5.89 4.34
CA GLU A 48 -2.93 5.85 2.94
C GLU A 48 -2.13 4.87 2.10
N HIS A 49 -0.80 4.80 2.31
CA HIS A 49 0.05 3.83 1.65
C HIS A 49 -0.33 2.40 2.03
N GLY A 50 -0.45 2.10 3.34
CA GLY A 50 -0.89 0.78 3.80
C GLY A 50 -2.27 0.41 3.25
N PHE A 51 -3.22 1.34 3.31
CA PHE A 51 -4.56 1.16 2.74
C PHE A 51 -4.52 0.85 1.23
N ALA A 52 -3.68 1.55 0.46
CA ALA A 52 -3.56 1.32 -0.98
C ALA A 52 -3.06 -0.10 -1.31
N LEU A 53 -2.09 -0.62 -0.56
CA LEU A 53 -1.57 -1.99 -0.73
C LEU A 53 -2.61 -3.04 -0.37
N GLU A 54 -3.32 -2.85 0.74
CA GLU A 54 -4.41 -3.75 1.15
C GLU A 54 -5.56 -3.74 0.13
N ARG A 55 -5.91 -2.56 -0.40
CA ARG A 55 -6.94 -2.40 -1.43
C ARG A 55 -6.51 -3.05 -2.74
N TRP A 56 -5.23 -3.00 -3.10
CA TRP A 56 -4.71 -3.72 -4.27
C TRP A 56 -4.94 -5.23 -4.11
N ALA A 57 -4.52 -5.80 -2.98
CA ALA A 57 -4.71 -7.23 -2.71
C ALA A 57 -6.19 -7.64 -2.64
N ASP A 58 -7.08 -6.78 -2.10
CA ASP A 58 -8.53 -7.01 -2.10
C ASP A 58 -9.13 -7.07 -3.50
N GLU A 59 -8.76 -6.15 -4.38
CA GLU A 59 -9.28 -6.12 -5.76
C GLU A 59 -8.72 -7.27 -6.61
N ASP A 60 -7.47 -7.68 -6.39
CA ASP A 60 -6.89 -8.87 -7.04
C ASP A 60 -7.57 -10.16 -6.58
N ALA A 61 -7.84 -10.29 -5.28
CA ALA A 61 -8.59 -11.42 -4.74
C ALA A 61 -10.01 -11.46 -5.32
N ALA A 62 -10.70 -10.31 -5.35
CA ALA A 62 -12.03 -10.18 -5.93
C ALA A 62 -12.04 -10.52 -7.44
N HIS A 63 -10.99 -10.13 -8.17
CA HIS A 63 -10.81 -10.50 -9.57
C HIS A 63 -10.58 -12.00 -9.74
N THR A 64 -9.73 -12.60 -8.91
CA THR A 64 -9.40 -14.04 -8.94
C THR A 64 -10.62 -14.92 -8.69
N VAL A 65 -11.52 -14.51 -7.78
CA VAL A 65 -12.78 -15.23 -7.51
C VAL A 65 -13.97 -14.73 -8.33
N ALA A 66 -13.75 -13.77 -9.23
CA ALA A 66 -14.77 -13.11 -10.05
C ALA A 66 -15.98 -12.56 -9.25
N SER A 67 -15.76 -12.08 -8.02
CA SER A 67 -16.84 -11.60 -7.15
C SER A 67 -16.37 -10.64 -6.05
N ARG A 68 -16.55 -9.33 -6.28
CA ARG A 68 -16.37 -8.29 -5.25
C ARG A 68 -17.29 -8.48 -4.02
N PRO A 69 -18.58 -8.88 -4.16
CA PRO A 69 -19.43 -9.16 -3.01
C PRO A 69 -18.91 -10.32 -2.14
N LEU A 70 -18.36 -11.38 -2.74
CA LEU A 70 -17.75 -12.48 -1.99
C LEU A 70 -16.49 -12.01 -1.26
N ALA A 71 -15.65 -11.21 -1.91
CA ALA A 71 -14.47 -10.62 -1.28
C ALA A 71 -14.83 -9.73 -0.09
N ALA A 72 -15.84 -8.87 -0.25
CA ALA A 72 -16.37 -8.02 0.81
C ALA A 72 -16.89 -8.81 2.02
N ARG A 73 -17.63 -9.90 1.79
CA ARG A 73 -18.09 -10.79 2.88
C ARG A 73 -16.93 -11.50 3.59
N SER A 74 -15.97 -12.04 2.82
CA SER A 74 -14.78 -12.68 3.37
C SER A 74 -14.00 -11.71 4.26
N LEU A 75 -13.75 -10.48 3.79
CA LEU A 75 -13.10 -9.41 4.56
C LEU A 75 -13.86 -9.09 5.85
N ALA A 76 -15.18 -8.91 5.77
CA ALA A 76 -16.00 -8.61 6.95
C ALA A 76 -15.94 -9.74 7.99
N ARG A 77 -16.05 -11.00 7.56
CA ARG A 77 -15.98 -12.17 8.46
C ARG A 77 -14.57 -12.37 9.02
N ALA A 78 -13.53 -12.15 8.22
CA ALA A 78 -12.14 -12.18 8.64
C ALA A 78 -11.86 -11.13 9.72
N ALA A 79 -12.31 -9.89 9.52
CA ALA A 79 -12.20 -8.81 10.50
C ALA A 79 -12.91 -9.18 11.82
N LEU A 80 -14.15 -9.67 11.76
CA LEU A 80 -14.88 -10.11 12.95
C LEU A 80 -14.17 -11.25 13.68
N ALA A 81 -13.65 -12.25 12.95
CA ALA A 81 -12.89 -13.35 13.54
C ALA A 81 -11.55 -12.90 14.16
N GLY A 82 -10.99 -11.78 13.70
CA GLY A 82 -9.76 -11.18 14.24
C GLY A 82 -9.99 -10.31 15.49
N THR A 83 -11.18 -9.72 15.64
CA THR A 83 -11.48 -8.78 16.73
C THR A 83 -11.52 -9.39 18.15
N GLY A 84 -11.54 -10.72 18.30
CA GLY A 84 -11.55 -11.37 19.61
C GLY A 84 -10.18 -11.47 20.31
N ARG A 85 -9.11 -10.86 19.79
CA ARG A 85 -7.71 -11.18 20.18
C ARG A 85 -6.82 -9.99 20.58
N GLY A 86 -7.31 -8.76 20.71
CA GLY A 86 -6.45 -7.58 20.95
C GLY A 86 -7.04 -6.45 21.81
N PRO A 87 -6.19 -5.49 22.26
CA PRO A 87 -6.60 -4.34 23.06
C PRO A 87 -7.54 -3.40 22.30
N ALA A 88 -8.44 -2.72 23.02
CA ALA A 88 -9.55 -1.94 22.45
C ALA A 88 -9.14 -0.86 21.42
N THR A 89 -7.96 -0.26 21.55
CA THR A 89 -7.42 0.73 20.61
C THR A 89 -6.97 0.10 19.29
N ALA A 90 -6.30 -1.06 19.35
CA ALA A 90 -5.95 -1.84 18.17
C ALA A 90 -7.21 -2.35 17.44
N LEU A 91 -8.29 -2.65 18.17
CA LEU A 91 -9.58 -3.01 17.58
C LEU A 91 -10.22 -1.87 16.80
N ALA A 92 -10.17 -0.63 17.30
CA ALA A 92 -10.71 0.53 16.59
C ALA A 92 -9.96 0.78 15.27
N TYR A 93 -8.64 0.67 15.29
CA TYR A 93 -7.79 0.83 14.10
C TYR A 93 -8.04 -0.27 13.05
N LEU A 94 -7.97 -1.55 13.45
CA LEU A 94 -8.24 -2.68 12.56
C LEU A 94 -9.66 -2.61 11.97
N ARG A 95 -10.64 -2.19 12.77
CA ARG A 95 -12.02 -2.00 12.30
C ARG A 95 -12.16 -0.82 11.36
N HIS A 96 -11.47 0.30 11.61
CA HIS A 96 -11.47 1.44 10.71
C HIS A 96 -10.92 1.06 9.34
N GLN A 97 -9.76 0.41 9.30
CA GLN A 97 -9.16 -0.08 8.05
C GLN A 97 -10.06 -1.09 7.33
N ALA A 98 -10.67 -2.03 8.06
CA ALA A 98 -11.62 -2.99 7.47
C ALA A 98 -12.87 -2.29 6.89
N THR A 99 -13.42 -1.28 7.57
CA THR A 99 -14.58 -0.52 7.03
C THR A 99 -14.20 0.31 5.80
N ALA A 100 -13.02 0.92 5.77
CA ALA A 100 -12.54 1.68 4.61
C ALA A 100 -12.37 0.75 3.39
N ARG A 101 -11.78 -0.42 3.59
CA ARG A 101 -11.61 -1.45 2.56
C ARG A 101 -12.93 -2.02 2.06
N LEU A 102 -13.87 -2.27 2.98
CA LEU A 102 -15.22 -2.72 2.63
C LEU A 102 -15.96 -1.69 1.77
N ARG A 103 -15.90 -0.40 2.15
CA ARG A 103 -16.46 0.70 1.33
C ARG A 103 -15.79 0.77 -0.03
N ALA A 104 -14.48 0.57 -0.11
CA ALA A 104 -13.75 0.55 -1.36
C ALA A 104 -14.21 -0.59 -2.29
N LEU A 105 -14.45 -1.80 -1.76
CA LEU A 105 -14.98 -2.94 -2.52
C LEU A 105 -16.43 -2.73 -2.98
N GLN A 106 -17.22 -1.98 -2.22
CA GLN A 106 -18.60 -1.64 -2.58
C GLN A 106 -18.69 -0.45 -3.55
N GLY A 107 -17.70 0.44 -3.53
CA GLY A 107 -17.63 1.63 -4.38
C GLY A 107 -17.10 1.36 -5.79
N ALA A 108 -16.90 2.46 -6.54
CA ALA A 108 -16.34 2.40 -7.89
C ALA A 108 -14.93 1.77 -7.90
N ARG A 109 -14.64 1.05 -8.99
CA ARG A 109 -13.32 0.47 -9.22
C ARG A 109 -12.31 1.62 -9.36
N PRO A 110 -11.10 1.51 -8.78
CA PRO A 110 -10.10 2.56 -8.93
C PRO A 110 -9.77 2.79 -10.41
N GLU A 111 -9.79 4.06 -10.82
CA GLU A 111 -9.39 4.46 -12.17
C GLU A 111 -7.87 4.34 -12.34
N SER A 112 -7.44 4.09 -13.57
CA SER A 112 -6.02 4.02 -13.89
C SER A 112 -5.38 5.41 -13.82
N ARG A 113 -4.42 5.60 -12.91
CA ARG A 113 -3.66 6.87 -12.76
C ARG A 113 -2.29 6.83 -13.43
N ARG A 114 -2.12 6.01 -14.48
CA ARG A 114 -0.82 5.78 -15.13
C ARG A 114 -0.13 7.06 -15.59
N SER A 115 -0.87 7.99 -16.20
CA SER A 115 -0.33 9.28 -16.65
C SER A 115 0.24 10.11 -15.49
N ALA A 116 -0.48 10.19 -14.37
CA ALA A 116 -0.02 10.89 -13.18
C ALA A 116 1.23 10.24 -12.57
N VAL A 117 1.29 8.90 -12.55
CA VAL A 117 2.47 8.16 -12.08
C VAL A 117 3.68 8.41 -12.98
N LEU A 118 3.49 8.37 -14.30
CA LEU A 118 4.56 8.65 -15.26
C LEU A 118 5.07 10.09 -15.13
N LEU A 119 4.17 11.06 -14.98
CA LEU A 119 4.53 12.45 -14.75
C LEU A 119 5.32 12.62 -13.45
N ALA A 120 4.87 12.01 -12.35
CA ALA A 120 5.57 12.05 -11.08
C ALA A 120 6.97 11.42 -11.18
N ALA A 121 7.09 10.27 -11.85
CA ALA A 121 8.38 9.61 -12.08
C ALA A 121 9.33 10.48 -12.91
N LEU A 122 8.81 11.14 -13.96
CA LEU A 122 9.59 12.07 -14.77
C LEU A 122 10.09 13.25 -13.93
N MET A 123 9.22 13.88 -13.14
CA MET A 123 9.58 15.00 -12.27
C MET A 123 10.64 14.62 -11.24
N VAL A 124 10.50 13.45 -10.60
CA VAL A 124 11.51 12.93 -9.67
C VAL A 124 12.85 12.70 -10.37
N THR A 125 12.82 12.11 -11.57
CA THR A 125 14.04 11.82 -12.33
C THR A 125 14.77 13.10 -12.74
N VAL A 126 14.05 14.08 -13.29
CA VAL A 126 14.62 15.38 -13.68
C VAL A 126 15.20 16.11 -12.48
N THR A 127 14.49 16.12 -11.35
CA THR A 127 14.96 16.77 -10.12
C THR A 127 16.22 16.11 -9.58
N ALA A 128 16.28 14.77 -9.57
CA ALA A 128 17.46 14.03 -9.14
C ALA A 128 18.68 14.29 -10.04
N LEU A 129 18.49 14.34 -11.35
CA LEU A 129 19.55 14.67 -12.31
C LEU A 129 20.07 16.10 -12.11
N ALA A 130 19.16 17.07 -11.95
CA ALA A 130 19.55 18.46 -11.69
C ALA A 130 20.32 18.61 -10.37
N LEU A 131 19.91 17.89 -9.32
CA LEU A 131 20.62 17.89 -8.04
C LEU A 131 22.02 17.26 -8.17
N ALA A 132 22.15 16.16 -8.91
CA ALA A 132 23.43 15.52 -9.16
C ALA A 132 24.39 16.43 -9.95
N ASP A 133 23.88 17.13 -10.97
CA ASP A 133 24.67 18.09 -11.74
C ASP A 133 25.14 19.27 -10.88
N ALA A 134 24.23 19.89 -10.11
CA ALA A 134 24.56 20.97 -9.18
C ALA A 134 25.59 20.53 -8.13
N THR A 135 25.45 19.33 -7.57
CA THR A 135 26.41 18.76 -6.61
C THR A 135 27.78 18.55 -7.27
N SER A 136 27.81 18.07 -8.51
CA SER A 136 29.06 17.86 -9.26
C SER A 136 29.74 19.19 -9.61
N ALA A 137 28.96 20.21 -9.97
CA ALA A 137 29.47 21.55 -10.24
C ALA A 137 30.08 22.19 -8.98
N LEU A 138 29.43 22.03 -7.83
CA LEU A 138 29.95 22.48 -6.54
C LEU A 138 31.27 21.79 -6.20
N GLY A 139 31.36 20.46 -6.40
CA GLY A 139 32.59 19.70 -6.19
C GLY A 139 33.76 20.25 -7.00
N ARG A 140 33.56 20.45 -8.32
CA ARG A 140 34.58 21.04 -9.21
C ARG A 140 35.00 22.44 -8.78
N PHE A 141 34.05 23.26 -8.31
CA PHE A 141 34.36 24.61 -7.84
C PHE A 141 35.22 24.61 -6.57
N LEU A 142 34.96 23.69 -5.64
CA LEU A 142 35.75 23.55 -4.41
C LEU A 142 37.18 23.08 -4.69
N GLU A 143 37.39 22.16 -5.63
CA GLU A 143 38.72 21.71 -6.07
C GLU A 143 39.55 22.87 -6.65
N VAL A 144 38.92 23.80 -7.37
CA VAL A 144 39.60 24.99 -7.91
C VAL A 144 39.99 25.99 -6.81
N LEU A 145 39.17 26.11 -5.76
CA LEU A 145 39.42 27.03 -4.65
C LEU A 145 40.44 26.50 -3.63
N HIS A 146 40.56 25.18 -3.51
CA HIS A 146 41.49 24.49 -2.62
C HIS A 146 42.32 23.44 -3.40
N PRO A 147 43.29 23.89 -4.22
CA PRO A 147 44.11 23.01 -5.06
C PRO A 147 45.04 22.09 -4.25
#